data_AF-A0AAV8WY07-F1
#
_entry.id   AF-A0AAV8WY07-F1
#
_cell.length_a   1.000
_cell.length_b   1.000
_cell.length_c   1.000
_cell.angle_alpha   90.00
_cell.angle_beta   90.00
_cell.angle_gamma   90.00
#
_symmetry.space_group_name_H-M   'P 1'
#
loop_
_entity.id
_entity.type
_entity.pdbx_description
1 polymer ?
#
loop_
_entity_poly.entity_id
_entity_poly.type
_entity_poly.pdbx_seq_one_letter_code
_entity_poly.pdbx_strand_id
1 'polypeptide(L)' 'MIFRYSGIHKRKIYVLQPSLIKEYNNGMGGVDLFDQFRGRYRINIRSRKWYWPIVRFCINASITNAWLLF' A
#
# COMPACT_ATOMS: atom_id res chain seq x y z
N MET A 1 17.64 10.83 7.38
CA MET A 1 18.64 9.73 7.32
C MET A 1 17.90 8.44 7.08
N ILE A 2 18.48 7.54 6.29
CA ILE A 2 17.95 6.20 6.04
C ILE A 2 19.03 5.16 6.24
N PHE A 3 18.62 3.95 6.60
CA PHE A 3 19.51 2.79 6.62
C PHE A 3 19.64 2.23 5.21
N ARG A 4 20.87 2.18 4.70
CA ARG A 4 21.20 1.50 3.45
C ARG A 4 22.25 0.43 3.76
N TYR A 5 22.08 -0.76 3.18
CA TYR A 5 23.09 -1.81 3.31
C TYR A 5 24.32 -1.44 2.46
N SER A 6 25.51 -1.45 3.06
CA SER A 6 26.77 -1.27 2.35
C SER A 6 27.42 -2.63 2.14
N GLY A 7 27.58 -3.05 0.89
CA GLY A 7 28.27 -4.30 0.55
C GLY A 7 29.73 -4.32 1.01
N ILE A 8 30.38 -3.15 1.00
CA ILE A 8 31.78 -2.97 1.44
C ILE A 8 31.92 -3.24 2.94
N HIS A 9 31.05 -2.64 3.74
CA HIS A 9 31.11 -2.77 5.20
C HIS A 9 30.31 -3.97 5.75
N LYS A 10 29.66 -4.74 4.87
CA LYS A 10 28.70 -5.82 5.18
C LYS A 10 27.73 -5.49 6.32
N ARG A 11 27.30 -4.24 6.41
CA ARG A 11 26.41 -3.72 7.47
C ARG A 11 25.50 -2.63 6.93
N LYS A 12 24.40 -2.38 7.65
CA LYS A 12 23.55 -1.21 7.40
C LYS A 12 24.26 0.04 7.91
N ILE A 13 24.47 1.01 7.02
CA ILE A 13 25.05 2.31 7.34
C ILE A 13 23.97 3.39 7.23
N TYR A 14 24.15 4.46 7.99
CA TYR A 14 23.31 5.65 7.88
C TYR A 14 23.76 6.47 6.68
N VAL A 15 22.81 6.83 5.82
CA VAL A 15 23.03 7.70 4.66
C VAL A 15 22.09 8.90 4.76
N LEU A 16 22.62 10.08 4.45
CA LEU A 16 21.81 11.28 4.29
C LEU A 16 20.94 11.12 3.05
N GLN A 17 19.62 11.22 3.23
CA GLN A 17 18.69 11.28 2.11
C GLN A 17 18.30 12.73 1.85
N PRO A 18 18.15 13.13 0.59
CA PRO A 18 17.52 14.40 0.23
C PRO A 18 16.12 14.53 0.87
N SER A 19 15.77 15.74 1.30
CA SER A 19 14.44 16.05 1.87
C SER A 19 13.31 15.71 0.91
N LEU A 20 13.49 15.99 -0.39
CA LEU A 20 12.51 15.67 -1.44
C LEU A 20 12.13 14.19 -1.47
N ILE A 21 13.12 13.30 -1.37
CA ILE A 21 12.87 11.85 -1.38
C ILE A 21 12.17 11.41 -0.09
N LYS A 22 12.50 12.05 1.04
CA LYS A 22 11.80 11.80 2.31
C LYS A 22 10.32 12.12 2.21
N GLU A 23 10.00 13.26 1.60
CA GLU A 23 8.63 13.75 1.47
C GLU A 23 7.80 12.89 0.52
N TYR A 24 8.38 12.50 -0.62
CA TYR A 24 7.76 11.54 -1.54
C TYR A 24 7.45 10.21 -0.85
N ASN A 25 8.43 9.63 -0.15
CA ASN A 25 8.27 8.34 0.51
C ASN A 25 7.26 8.37 1.66
N ASN A 26 7.04 9.52 2.31
CA ASN A 26 6.03 9.66 3.36
C ASN A 26 4.60 9.44 2.81
N GLY A 27 4.32 9.85 1.56
CA GLY A 27 3.00 9.72 0.94
C GLY A 27 2.79 8.44 0.12
N MET A 28 3.87 7.76 -0.27
CA MET A 28 3.83 6.65 -1.23
C MET A 28 3.00 5.44 -0.75
N GLY A 29 2.98 5.16 0.56
CA GLY A 29 2.40 3.94 1.13
C GLY A 29 0.86 3.89 1.20
N GLY A 30 0.15 4.98 0.87
CA GLY A 30 -1.31 5.04 1.03
C GLY A 30 -2.06 4.00 0.20
N VAL A 31 -1.64 3.78 -1.05
CA VAL A 31 -2.27 2.81 -1.96
C VAL A 31 -1.98 1.37 -1.51
N ASP A 32 -0.75 1.08 -1.11
CA ASP A 32 -0.33 -0.24 -0.62
C ASP A 32 -1.06 -0.63 0.67
N LEU A 33 -1.26 0.33 1.58
CA LEU A 33 -2.04 0.15 2.80
C LEU A 33 -3.50 -0.17 2.47
N PHE A 34 -4.10 0.60 1.55
CA PHE A 34 -5.46 0.36 1.10
C PHE A 34 -5.61 -1.02 0.45
N ASP A 35 -4.66 -1.45 -0.36
CA ASP A 35 -4.68 -2.79 -0.97
C ASP A 35 -4.55 -3.91 0.06
N GLN A 36 -3.71 -3.73 1.09
CA GLN A 36 -3.61 -4.66 2.22
C GLN A 36 -4.93 -4.81 2.98
N PHE A 37 -5.59 -3.70 3.34
CA PHE A 37 -6.87 -3.73 4.03
C PHE A 37 -7.94 -4.43 3.20
N ARG A 38 -8.00 -4.12 1.89
CA ARG A 38 -8.92 -4.75 0.95
C ARG A 38 -8.64 -6.24 0.76
N GLY A 39 -7.36 -6.63 0.79
CA GLY A 39 -6.90 -8.02 0.67
C GLY A 39 -7.30 -8.88 1.86
N ARG A 40 -7.33 -8.31 3.08
CA ARG A 40 -7.72 -9.00 4.32
C ARG A 40 -9.15 -9.55 4.27
N TYR A 41 -10.08 -8.81 3.65
CA TYR A 41 -11.52 -9.13 3.62
C TYR A 41 -12.06 -9.30 2.20
N ARG A 42 -11.26 -9.87 1.30
CA ARG A 42 -11.58 -9.93 -0.13
C ARG A 42 -12.84 -10.77 -0.41
N ILE A 43 -13.88 -10.12 -0.99
CA ILE A 43 -15.08 -10.80 -1.49
C ILE A 43 -14.73 -11.75 -2.66
N ASN A 44 -14.81 -13.06 -2.43
CA ASN A 44 -14.47 -14.09 -3.42
C ASN A 44 -15.71 -14.70 -4.10
N ILE A 45 -16.45 -13.91 -4.86
CA ILE A 45 -17.51 -14.43 -5.75
C ILE A 45 -16.91 -14.66 -7.15
N ARG A 46 -17.27 -15.70 -7.90
CA ARG A 46 -16.79 -15.85 -9.29
C ARG A 46 -17.85 -15.35 -10.27
N SER A 47 -17.43 -14.67 -11.33
CA SER A 47 -18.32 -14.11 -12.36
C SER A 47 -17.70 -14.21 -13.74
N ARG A 48 -18.56 -14.41 -14.75
CA ARG A 48 -18.18 -14.29 -16.17
C ARG A 48 -18.48 -12.91 -16.76
N LYS A 49 -19.27 -12.09 -16.08
CA LYS A 49 -19.58 -10.71 -16.49
C LYS A 49 -18.37 -9.81 -16.28
N TRP A 50 -17.91 -9.13 -17.34
CA TRP A 50 -16.69 -8.31 -17.35
C TRP A 50 -16.72 -7.13 -16.36
N TYR A 51 -17.90 -6.58 -16.08
CA TYR A 51 -18.07 -5.46 -15.15
C TYR A 51 -18.09 -5.91 -13.69
N TRP A 52 -18.24 -7.21 -13.43
CA TRP A 52 -18.45 -7.68 -12.06
C TRP A 52 -17.23 -7.44 -11.13
N PRO A 53 -15.97 -7.59 -11.60
CA PRO A 53 -14.78 -7.12 -10.89
C PRO A 53 -14.83 -5.66 -10.44
N ILE A 54 -15.35 -4.75 -11.27
CA ILE A 54 -15.42 -3.31 -10.96
C ILE A 54 -16.37 -3.05 -9.79
N VAL A 55 -17.58 -3.63 -9.82
CA VAL A 55 -18.55 -3.40 -8.73
C VAL A 55 -18.05 -3.98 -7.41
N ARG A 56 -17.39 -5.14 -7.43
CA ARG A 56 -16.77 -5.70 -6.22
C ARG A 56 -15.68 -4.82 -5.67
N PHE A 57 -14.88 -4.23 -6.55
CA PHE A 57 -13.87 -3.27 -6.13
C PHE A 57 -14.52 -2.11 -5.39
N CYS A 58 -15.57 -1.50 -5.96
CA CYS A 58 -16.28 -0.39 -5.33
C CYS A 58 -16.89 -0.77 -3.97
N ILE A 59 -17.51 -1.94 -3.84
CA ILE A 59 -18.09 -2.41 -2.57
C ILE A 59 -16.98 -2.63 -1.53
N ASN A 60 -15.92 -3.39 -1.86
CA ASN A 60 -14.82 -3.62 -0.94
C ASN A 60 -14.13 -2.32 -0.51
N ALA A 61 -13.94 -1.39 -1.46
CA ALA A 61 -13.38 -0.07 -1.21
C ALA A 61 -14.24 0.73 -0.22
N SER A 62 -15.55 0.76 -0.44
CA SER A 62 -16.49 1.49 0.42
C SER A 62 -16.51 0.93 1.84
N ILE A 63 -16.52 -0.40 2.00
CA ILE A 63 -16.46 -1.06 3.31
C ILE A 63 -15.13 -0.75 4.02
N THR A 64 -14.01 -0.84 3.30
CA THR A 64 -12.68 -0.54 3.86
C THR A 64 -12.60 0.92 4.33
N ASN A 65 -13.14 1.85 3.55
CA ASN A 65 -13.19 3.26 3.91
C ASN A 65 -14.14 3.52 5.09
N ALA A 66 -15.30 2.87 5.14
CA ALA A 66 -16.21 2.98 6.28
C ALA A 66 -15.54 2.47 7.57
N TRP A 67 -14.86 1.33 7.51
CA TRP A 67 -14.10 0.79 8.65
C TRP A 67 -12.94 1.68 9.09
N LEU A 68 -12.32 2.42 8.17
CA LEU A 68 -11.25 3.36 8.53
C LEU A 68 -11.80 4.65 9.17
N LEU A 69 -13.05 5.02 8.86
CA LEU A 69 -13.70 6.23 9.36
C LEU A 69 -14.37 6.05 10.73
N PHE A 70 -14.80 4.84 11.07
CA PHE A 70 -15.53 4.50 12.30
C PHE A 70 -14.77 3.49 13.15
#